data_AF-Q92JB7-F1
#
_entry.id   AF-Q92JB7-F1
#
_cell.length_a   1.000
_cell.length_b   1.000
_cell.length_c   1.000
_cell.angle_alpha   90.00
_cell.angle_beta   90.00
_cell.angle_gamma   90.00
#
_symmetry.space_group_name_H-M   'P 1'
#
loop_
_entity.id
_entity.type
_entity.pdbx_description
1 polymer ?
#
loop_
_entity_poly.entity_id
_entity_poly.type
_entity_poly.pdbx_seq_one_letter_code
_entity_poly.pdbx_strand_id
1 'polypeptide(L)'
;MGFSVLDGVMMGTRTGNLDPGVVLYLIDHEQMTTKAVTELLYKKSGLLGMSSESSDMRTLLASNSPDAKFAIDLFVYRIVLEIGKLTAALEGVDCLIFTAGVGQNSTVIREMITEKLFMARH
;
A
#
# COMPACT_ATOMS: atom_id res chain seq x y z
N MET A 1 2.63 4.94 -9.95
CA MET A 1 3.46 6.15 -9.87
C MET A 1 3.15 6.97 -11.10
N GLY A 2 2.63 8.17 -10.89
CA GLY A 2 2.27 9.14 -11.92
C GLY A 2 3.22 10.34 -11.83
N PHE A 3 2.67 11.52 -11.54
CA PHE A 3 3.48 12.74 -11.42
C PHE A 3 4.47 12.72 -10.25
N SER A 4 4.09 12.14 -9.11
CA SER A 4 4.93 12.05 -7.91
C SER A 4 5.07 10.61 -7.41
N VAL A 5 5.99 10.42 -6.46
CA VAL A 5 6.21 9.14 -5.80
C VAL A 5 5.16 8.78 -4.74
N LEU A 6 4.11 9.61 -4.56
CA LEU A 6 2.95 9.26 -3.72
C LEU A 6 1.95 8.35 -4.43
N ASP A 7 1.84 8.48 -5.75
CA ASP A 7 0.85 7.76 -6.54
C ASP A 7 1.18 6.27 -6.68
N GLY A 8 0.14 5.43 -6.66
CA GLY A 8 0.20 3.98 -6.81
C GLY A 8 -0.10 3.25 -5.50
N VAL A 9 0.62 2.17 -5.24
CA VAL A 9 0.38 1.33 -4.07
C VAL A 9 0.83 2.02 -2.77
N MET A 10 0.13 1.69 -1.68
CA MET A 10 0.54 2.07 -0.34
C MET A 10 1.98 1.60 -0.07
N MET A 11 2.81 2.41 0.58
CA MET A 11 4.20 2.07 0.91
C MET A 11 4.47 2.13 2.42
N GLY A 12 5.74 2.05 2.83
CA GLY A 12 6.13 2.08 4.25
C GLY A 12 5.58 3.30 5.02
N THR A 13 5.79 4.51 4.49
CA THR A 13 5.34 5.77 5.13
C THR A 13 4.47 6.65 4.23
N ARG A 14 4.23 6.22 2.99
CA ARG A 14 3.49 6.97 1.97
C ARG A 14 2.11 6.38 1.78
N THR A 15 1.12 7.24 1.57
CA THR A 15 -0.29 6.84 1.41
C THR A 15 -0.52 5.87 0.26
N GLY A 16 0.17 6.06 -0.86
CA GLY A 16 -0.31 5.53 -2.14
C GLY A 16 -1.48 6.38 -2.65
N ASN A 17 -2.27 5.78 -3.55
CA ASN A 17 -3.47 6.36 -4.12
C ASN A 17 -4.46 6.80 -3.03
N LEU A 18 -4.83 8.07 -3.10
CA LEU A 18 -5.75 8.73 -2.18
C LEU A 18 -6.68 9.64 -2.99
N ASP A 19 -7.94 9.71 -2.58
CA ASP A 19 -8.90 10.65 -3.14
C ASP A 19 -8.43 12.10 -2.87
N PRO A 20 -8.32 12.96 -3.91
CA PRO A 20 -7.98 14.38 -3.73
C PRO A 20 -8.94 15.12 -2.79
N GLY A 21 -10.21 14.70 -2.68
CA GLY A 21 -11.17 15.26 -1.74
C GLY A 21 -10.74 15.11 -0.28
N VAL A 22 -9.98 14.06 0.06
CA VAL A 22 -9.41 13.90 1.41
C VAL A 22 -8.34 14.98 1.66
N VAL A 23 -7.53 15.30 0.66
CA VAL A 23 -6.51 16.36 0.78
C VAL A 23 -7.18 17.71 1.02
N LEU A 24 -8.26 18.01 0.29
CA LEU A 24 -9.05 19.22 0.49
C LEU A 24 -9.67 19.25 1.89
N TYR A 25 -10.25 18.14 2.34
CA TYR A 25 -10.83 18.03 3.68
C TYR A 25 -9.78 18.30 4.79
N LEU A 26 -8.58 17.75 4.68
CA LEU A 26 -7.52 17.98 5.66
C LEU A 26 -7.10 19.45 5.73
N ILE A 27 -7.10 20.17 4.61
CA ILE A 27 -6.71 21.58 4.57
C ILE A 27 -7.87 22.46 5.07
N ASP A 28 -9.06 22.26 4.52
CA ASP A 28 -10.18 23.19 4.69
C ASP A 28 -10.99 22.92 5.97
N HIS A 29 -11.09 21.65 6.40
CA HIS A 29 -11.87 21.27 7.58
C HIS A 29 -10.98 20.99 8.80
N GLU A 30 -9.91 20.20 8.63
CA GLU A 30 -8.96 19.92 9.73
C GLU A 30 -7.94 21.06 9.94
N GLN A 31 -8.03 22.13 9.14
CA GLN A 31 -7.18 23.34 9.24
C GLN A 31 -5.68 23.01 9.18
N MET A 32 -5.31 21.93 8.49
CA MET A 32 -3.91 21.54 8.34
C MET A 32 -3.21 22.42 7.31
N THR A 33 -2.01 22.87 7.63
CA THR A 33 -1.15 23.54 6.64
C THR A 33 -0.76 22.57 5.53
N THR A 34 -0.53 23.07 4.31
CA THR A 34 -0.03 22.27 3.18
C THR A 34 1.25 21.51 3.52
N LYS A 35 2.12 22.09 4.36
CA LYS A 35 3.34 21.43 4.86
C LYS A 35 3.01 20.25 5.78
N ALA A 36 2.05 20.41 6.70
CA ALA A 36 1.61 19.32 7.59
C ALA A 36 0.94 18.19 6.79
N VAL A 37 0.11 18.52 5.81
CA VAL A 37 -0.49 17.53 4.90
C VAL A 37 0.60 16.81 4.09
N THR A 38 1.58 17.54 3.56
CA THR A 38 2.72 16.93 2.85
C THR A 38 3.48 15.96 3.76
N GLU A 39 3.77 16.36 5.00
CA GLU A 39 4.44 15.48 5.96
C GLU A 39 3.60 14.23 6.27
N LEU A 40 2.30 14.40 6.47
CA LEU A 40 1.37 13.28 6.67
C LEU A 40 1.45 12.29 5.51
N LEU A 41 1.26 12.78 4.27
CA LEU A 41 1.20 11.97 3.07
C LEU A 41 2.51 11.23 2.78
N TYR A 42 3.66 11.85 3.06
CA TYR A 42 4.98 11.29 2.72
C TYR A 42 5.62 10.48 3.84
N LYS A 43 5.39 10.84 5.11
CA LYS A 43 6.20 10.37 6.24
C LYS A 43 5.41 9.70 7.36
N LYS A 44 4.09 9.92 7.46
CA LYS A 44 3.27 9.42 8.58
C LYS A 44 2.11 8.53 8.15
N SER A 45 2.09 8.11 6.89
CA SER A 45 1.02 7.29 6.32
C SER A 45 1.49 5.86 6.03
N GLY A 46 0.78 5.14 5.18
CA GLY A 46 1.21 3.84 4.70
C GLY A 46 1.17 2.77 5.78
N LEU A 47 2.10 1.80 5.71
CA LEU A 47 2.26 0.76 6.73
C LEU A 47 2.44 1.35 8.13
N LEU A 48 3.23 2.42 8.27
CA LEU A 48 3.43 3.09 9.55
C LEU A 48 2.12 3.66 10.11
N GLY A 49 1.40 4.43 9.29
CA GLY A 49 0.15 5.07 9.73
C GLY A 49 -0.96 4.08 10.03
N MET A 50 -1.00 2.93 9.33
CA MET A 50 -2.04 1.91 9.51
C MET A 50 -1.73 0.91 10.61
N SER A 51 -0.46 0.57 10.82
CA SER A 51 -0.06 -0.33 11.91
C SER A 51 0.07 0.37 13.25
N SER A 52 0.23 1.69 13.24
CA SER A 52 0.66 2.49 14.41
C SER A 52 1.95 1.98 15.07
N GLU A 53 2.74 1.19 14.34
CA GLU A 53 3.89 0.46 14.89
C GLU A 53 5.16 0.69 14.07
N SER A 54 5.17 0.30 12.78
CA SER A 54 6.38 0.32 11.97
C SER A 54 6.09 0.47 10.47
N SER A 55 7.02 1.08 9.75
CA SER A 55 7.05 1.05 8.29
C SER A 55 7.76 -0.19 7.71
N ASP A 56 8.43 -1.00 8.54
CA ASP A 56 9.19 -2.18 8.12
C ASP A 56 8.32 -3.44 8.13
N MET A 57 8.19 -4.08 6.98
CA MET A 57 7.34 -5.26 6.80
C MET A 57 7.77 -6.46 7.67
N ARG A 58 9.05 -6.62 7.98
CA ARG A 58 9.53 -7.74 8.82
C ARG A 58 9.10 -7.55 10.26
N THR A 59 9.15 -6.31 10.76
CA THR A 59 8.62 -5.97 12.08
C THR A 59 7.12 -6.29 12.15
N LEU A 60 6.34 -5.85 11.16
CA LEU A 60 4.89 -6.08 11.15
C LEU A 60 4.52 -7.56 11.05
N LEU A 61 5.23 -8.35 10.24
CA LEU A 61 5.01 -9.80 10.12
C LEU A 61 5.31 -10.56 11.43
N ALA A 62 6.19 -10.03 12.27
CA ALA A 62 6.49 -10.59 13.58
C ALA A 62 5.57 -10.08 14.70
N SER A 63 4.72 -9.09 14.42
CA SER A 63 3.81 -8.48 15.39
C SER A 63 2.53 -9.32 15.52
N ASN A 64 2.03 -9.42 16.76
CA ASN A 64 0.71 -9.99 17.04
C ASN A 64 -0.40 -8.92 17.07
N SER A 65 -0.08 -7.67 16.70
CA SER A 65 -1.03 -6.57 16.70
C SER A 65 -2.09 -6.75 15.61
N PRO A 66 -3.40 -6.62 15.94
CA PRO A 66 -4.46 -6.57 14.93
C PRO A 66 -4.24 -5.48 13.88
N ASP A 67 -3.69 -4.33 14.28
CA ASP A 67 -3.42 -3.20 13.38
C ASP A 67 -2.26 -3.50 12.43
N ALA A 68 -1.22 -4.20 12.90
CA ALA A 68 -0.14 -4.67 12.04
C ALA A 68 -0.65 -5.64 10.98
N LYS A 69 -1.50 -6.61 11.38
CA LYS A 69 -2.15 -7.54 10.44
C LYS A 69 -3.01 -6.79 9.43
N PHE A 70 -3.85 -5.85 9.89
CA PHE A 70 -4.69 -5.04 9.02
C PHE A 70 -3.87 -4.21 8.02
N ALA A 71 -2.77 -3.59 8.46
CA ALA A 71 -1.88 -2.84 7.59
C ALA A 71 -1.27 -3.71 6.48
N ILE A 72 -0.87 -4.94 6.82
CA ILE A 72 -0.36 -5.91 5.85
C ILE A 72 -1.45 -6.34 4.87
N ASP A 73 -2.65 -6.65 5.36
CA ASP A 73 -3.78 -7.06 4.53
C ASP A 73 -4.18 -5.95 3.54
N LEU A 74 -4.21 -4.70 4.00
CA LEU A 74 -4.47 -3.53 3.16
C LEU A 74 -3.36 -3.32 2.12
N PHE A 75 -2.10 -3.51 2.50
CA PHE A 75 -0.96 -3.43 1.58
C PHE A 75 -1.07 -4.46 0.46
N VAL A 76 -1.32 -5.72 0.80
CA VAL A 76 -1.53 -6.81 -0.15
C VAL A 76 -2.74 -6.51 -1.05
N TYR A 77 -3.85 -6.09 -0.47
CA TYR A 77 -5.07 -5.75 -1.22
C TYR A 77 -4.83 -4.64 -2.26
N ARG A 78 -4.13 -3.56 -1.88
CA ARG A 78 -3.80 -2.47 -2.80
C ARG A 78 -2.89 -2.92 -3.95
N ILE A 79 -1.95 -3.84 -3.70
CA ILE A 79 -1.12 -4.42 -4.77
C ILE A 79 -1.97 -5.26 -5.72
N VAL A 80 -2.86 -6.10 -5.19
CA VAL A 80 -3.76 -6.94 -6.01
C VAL A 80 -4.64 -6.09 -6.92
N LEU A 81 -5.21 -5.00 -6.41
CA LEU A 81 -5.99 -4.07 -7.23
C LEU A 81 -5.15 -3.44 -8.34
N GLU A 82 -3.92 -3.04 -8.04
CA GLU A 82 -3.03 -2.44 -9.04
C GLU A 82 -2.62 -3.45 -10.13
N ILE A 83 -2.33 -4.69 -9.75
CA ILE A 83 -2.07 -5.78 -10.70
C ILE A 83 -3.31 -6.04 -11.56
N GLY A 84 -4.51 -6.08 -10.97
CA GLY A 84 -5.76 -6.25 -11.72
C GLY A 84 -6.00 -5.15 -12.74
N LYS A 85 -5.77 -3.88 -12.35
CA LYS A 85 -5.86 -2.72 -13.25
C LYS A 85 -4.91 -2.85 -14.44
N LEU A 86 -3.65 -3.22 -14.19
CA LEU A 86 -2.65 -3.40 -15.24
C LEU A 86 -2.95 -4.61 -16.11
N THR A 87 -3.41 -5.72 -15.53
CA THR A 87 -3.80 -6.94 -16.26
C THR A 87 -4.93 -6.64 -17.24
N ALA A 88 -5.95 -5.90 -16.81
CA ALA A 88 -7.05 -5.49 -17.68
C ALA A 88 -6.57 -4.57 -18.81
N ALA A 89 -5.68 -3.62 -18.51
CA ALA A 89 -5.12 -2.69 -19.51
C ALA A 89 -4.19 -3.38 -20.53
N LEU A 90 -3.52 -4.47 -20.13
CA LEU A 90 -2.65 -5.28 -20.99
C LEU A 90 -3.39 -6.42 -21.71
N GLU A 91 -4.70 -6.57 -21.47
CA GLU A 91 -5.53 -7.67 -22.01
C GLU A 91 -5.05 -9.07 -21.60
N GLY A 92 -4.33 -9.17 -20.48
CA GLY A 92 -3.73 -10.41 -19.99
C GLY A 92 -2.37 -10.19 -19.33
N VAL A 93 -1.85 -11.24 -18.70
CA VAL A 93 -0.51 -11.27 -18.10
C VAL A 93 0.09 -12.65 -18.30
N ASP A 94 1.26 -12.72 -18.94
CA ASP A 94 2.03 -13.98 -19.09
C ASP A 94 2.87 -14.30 -17.84
N CYS A 95 3.38 -13.27 -17.17
CA CYS A 95 4.29 -13.42 -16.05
C CYS A 95 4.16 -12.26 -15.05
N LEU A 96 4.19 -12.59 -13.76
CA LEU A 96 4.28 -11.63 -12.66
C LEU A 96 5.66 -11.73 -11.99
N ILE A 97 6.42 -10.63 -12.01
CA ILE A 97 7.77 -10.58 -11.44
C ILE A 97 7.75 -9.75 -10.16
N PHE A 98 8.18 -10.35 -9.05
CA PHE A 98 8.42 -9.65 -7.78
C PHE A 98 9.88 -9.24 -7.69
N THR A 99 10.14 -7.97 -7.39
CA THR A 99 11.49 -7.42 -7.28
C THR A 99 11.59 -6.38 -6.16
N ALA A 100 12.83 -5.98 -5.83
CA ALA A 100 13.25 -5.07 -4.76
C ALA A 100 12.75 -5.46 -3.36
N GLY A 101 13.44 -4.95 -2.32
CA GLY A 101 12.97 -4.89 -0.93
C GLY A 101 12.04 -6.03 -0.49
N VAL A 102 10.76 -5.70 -0.26
CA VAL A 102 9.74 -6.67 0.18
C VAL A 102 9.46 -7.75 -0.88
N GLY A 103 9.39 -7.41 -2.16
CA GLY A 103 9.10 -8.36 -3.24
C GLY A 103 10.16 -9.46 -3.37
N GLN A 104 11.43 -9.14 -3.14
CA GLN A 104 12.52 -10.13 -3.14
C GLN A 104 12.58 -10.93 -1.84
N ASN A 105 12.47 -10.25 -0.70
CA ASN A 105 12.84 -10.84 0.59
C ASN A 105 11.68 -11.44 1.39
N SER A 106 10.43 -11.19 1.01
CA SER A 106 9.27 -11.68 1.73
C SER A 106 8.47 -12.71 0.92
N THR A 107 8.74 -13.99 1.16
CA THR A 107 7.96 -15.10 0.57
C THR A 107 6.50 -15.02 0.99
N VAL A 108 6.23 -14.74 2.28
CA VAL A 108 4.87 -14.62 2.82
C VAL A 108 4.04 -13.57 2.06
N ILE A 109 4.61 -12.39 1.79
CA ILE A 109 3.88 -11.35 1.06
C ILE A 109 3.62 -11.76 -0.39
N ARG A 110 4.57 -12.43 -1.06
CA ARG A 110 4.33 -12.96 -2.41
C ARG A 110 3.18 -13.98 -2.40
N GLU A 111 3.20 -14.92 -1.45
CA GLU A 111 2.16 -15.94 -1.30
C GLU A 111 0.78 -15.29 -1.11
N MET A 112 0.64 -14.36 -0.15
CA MET A 112 -0.61 -13.63 0.11
C MET A 112 -1.15 -12.91 -1.14
N ILE A 113 -0.27 -12.32 -1.96
CA ILE A 113 -0.67 -11.66 -3.21
C ILE A 113 -1.12 -12.69 -4.24
N THR A 114 -0.33 -13.74 -4.46
CA THR A 114 -0.62 -14.78 -5.47
C THR A 114 -1.88 -15.58 -5.12
N GLU A 115 -2.12 -15.86 -3.84
CA GLU A 115 -3.36 -16.52 -3.40
C GLU A 115 -4.58 -15.70 -3.77
N LYS A 116 -4.58 -14.39 -3.52
CA LYS A 116 -5.69 -13.52 -3.91
C LYS A 116 -5.90 -13.42 -5.41
N LEU A 117 -4.83 -13.51 -6.21
CA LEU A 117 -4.92 -13.42 -7.68
C LEU A 117 -5.39 -14.72 -8.33
N PHE A 118 -4.94 -15.88 -7.84
CA PHE A 118 -5.11 -17.15 -8.54
C PHE A 118 -6.08 -18.13 -7.85
N MET A 119 -6.37 -17.95 -6.57
CA MET A 119 -7.25 -18.85 -5.80
C MET A 119 -8.67 -18.30 -5.60
N ALA A 120 -9.01 -17.15 -6.20
CA ALA A 120 -10.38 -16.63 -6.25
C ALA A 120 -11.29 -17.39 -7.24
N ARG A 121 -11.20 -18.73 -7.26
CA ARG A 121 -12.18 -19.61 -7.92
C ARG A 121 -13.12 -20.17 -6.86
N HIS A 122 -14.24 -19.49 -6.65
CA HIS A 122 -15.47 -20.09 -6.14
C HIS A 122 -16.52 -20.01 -7.24
#